data_AF-A0A183TTP0-F1
#
_entry.id   AF-A0A183TTP0-F1
#
_cell.length_a   1.000
_cell.length_b   1.000
_cell.length_c   1.000
_cell.angle_alpha   90.00
_cell.angle_beta   90.00
_cell.angle_gamma   90.00
#
_symmetry.space_group_name_H-M   'P 1'
#
loop_
_entity.id
_entity.type
_entity.pdbx_description
1 polymer ?
#
loop_
_entity_poly.entity_id
_entity_poly.type
_entity_poly.pdbx_seq_one_letter_code
_entity_poly.pdbx_strand_id
1 'polypeptide(L)'
;PQDTHTNDVICEKHTDTQNKLQSIVNGLFPKGSKAVLPKNVSSGVFVKLIQFIAQEKLDFAMTEIIFDLLGVNRLPKPRMNIGLCAFLLIAHGLQQRDGEPPMPQEQSGTHNYHYYYSGQLQPHRMGYVRRSFHGTTLDDALCERLGIQPYLTPVRKAFEAILRLLDVHVCRNMMPPKQNVAVRDVEEPLS
;
A
#
# COMPACT_ATOMS: atom_id res chain seq x y z
N PRO A 1 -8.52 -46.32 -19.47
CA PRO A 1 -7.78 -46.12 -18.19
C PRO A 1 -6.45 -45.33 -18.38
N GLN A 2 -6.44 -44.26 -19.18
CA GLN A 2 -5.22 -43.51 -19.51
C GLN A 2 -5.27 -41.99 -19.20
N ASP A 3 -6.32 -41.49 -18.54
CA ASP A 3 -6.48 -40.04 -18.27
C ASP A 3 -6.11 -39.60 -16.85
N THR A 4 -5.66 -40.51 -15.98
CA THR A 4 -5.28 -40.18 -14.60
C THR A 4 -3.85 -39.63 -14.50
N HIS A 5 -2.94 -40.03 -15.40
CA HIS A 5 -1.52 -39.73 -15.25
C HIS A 5 -1.12 -38.27 -15.57
N THR A 6 -1.92 -37.56 -16.39
CA THR A 6 -1.68 -36.17 -16.79
C THR A 6 -2.11 -35.15 -15.74
N ASN A 7 -3.18 -35.44 -14.99
CA ASN A 7 -3.68 -34.53 -13.95
C ASN A 7 -2.74 -34.50 -12.72
N ASP A 8 -2.14 -35.64 -12.36
CA ASP A 8 -1.21 -35.75 -11.23
C ASP A 8 0.10 -34.96 -11.49
N VAL A 9 0.65 -35.04 -12.70
CA VAL A 9 1.90 -34.34 -13.08
C VAL A 9 1.72 -32.82 -13.17
N ILE A 10 0.53 -32.34 -13.54
CA ILE A 10 0.21 -30.90 -13.54
C ILE A 10 0.06 -30.39 -12.10
N CYS A 11 -0.55 -31.19 -11.22
CA CYS A 11 -0.74 -30.88 -9.80
C CYS A 11 0.59 -30.85 -9.03
N GLU A 12 1.50 -31.77 -9.32
CA GLU A 12 2.84 -31.86 -8.73
C GLU A 12 3.71 -30.63 -9.09
N LYS A 13 3.72 -30.24 -10.37
CA LYS A 13 4.44 -29.04 -10.85
C LYS A 13 3.92 -27.74 -10.24
N HIS A 14 2.62 -27.65 -10.00
CA HIS A 14 2.01 -26.48 -9.36
C HIS A 14 2.44 -26.37 -7.89
N THR A 15 2.48 -27.51 -7.19
CA THR A 15 2.92 -27.60 -5.79
C THR A 15 4.38 -27.22 -5.60
N ASP A 16 5.29 -27.71 -6.45
CA ASP A 16 6.72 -27.36 -6.39
C ASP A 16 6.96 -25.86 -6.62
N THR A 17 6.23 -25.28 -7.56
CA THR A 17 6.32 -23.86 -7.87
C THR A 17 5.82 -23.01 -6.69
N GLN A 18 4.72 -23.42 -6.06
CA GLN A 18 4.18 -22.78 -4.86
C GLN A 18 5.15 -22.87 -3.67
N ASN A 19 5.79 -24.03 -3.47
CA ASN A 19 6.79 -24.23 -2.42
C ASN A 19 8.03 -23.34 -2.60
N LYS A 20 8.51 -23.20 -3.85
CA LYS A 20 9.61 -22.29 -4.19
C LYS A 20 9.22 -20.83 -3.94
N LEU A 21 8.02 -20.42 -4.36
CA LEU A 21 7.50 -19.08 -4.10
C LEU A 21 7.41 -18.80 -2.59
N GLN A 22 6.87 -19.73 -1.82
CA GLN A 22 6.76 -19.62 -0.36
C GLN A 22 8.14 -19.47 0.28
N SER A 23 9.14 -20.21 -0.19
CA SER A 23 10.52 -20.13 0.31
C SER A 23 11.13 -18.76 0.05
N ILE A 24 10.97 -18.21 -1.16
CA ILE A 24 11.44 -16.87 -1.53
C ILE A 24 10.75 -15.81 -0.67
N VAL A 25 9.41 -15.88 -0.57
CA VAL A 25 8.59 -14.93 0.18
C VAL A 25 8.93 -14.97 1.67
N ASN A 26 9.12 -16.15 2.26
CA ASN A 26 9.54 -16.27 3.66
C ASN A 26 10.95 -15.70 3.89
N GLY A 27 11.85 -15.79 2.90
CA GLY A 27 13.17 -15.16 2.96
C GLY A 27 13.11 -13.62 2.93
N LEU A 28 12.24 -13.05 2.10
CA LEU A 28 12.07 -11.60 1.97
C LEU A 28 11.24 -11.00 3.11
N PHE A 29 10.28 -11.77 3.62
CA PHE A 29 9.27 -11.33 4.57
C PHE A 29 9.20 -12.26 5.79
N PRO A 30 10.28 -12.46 6.57
CA PRO A 30 10.31 -13.49 7.62
C PRO A 30 9.16 -13.34 8.63
N LYS A 31 8.48 -14.45 8.96
CA LYS A 31 7.40 -14.48 9.96
C LYS A 31 7.93 -14.04 11.32
N GLY A 32 7.18 -13.19 12.02
CA GLY A 32 7.56 -12.67 13.34
C GLY A 32 8.64 -11.57 13.33
N SER A 33 9.33 -11.35 12.21
CA SER A 33 10.31 -10.25 12.11
C SER A 33 9.64 -8.89 12.03
N LYS A 34 10.18 -7.91 12.77
CA LYS A 34 9.76 -6.50 12.71
C LYS A 34 10.18 -5.81 11.39
N ALA A 35 11.07 -6.42 10.61
CA ALA A 35 11.62 -5.86 9.37
C ALA A 35 11.51 -6.85 8.19
N VAL A 36 11.47 -6.31 6.99
CA VAL A 36 11.65 -7.04 5.72
C VAL A 36 13.14 -7.17 5.39
N LEU A 37 13.51 -8.11 4.53
CA LEU A 37 14.90 -8.36 4.13
C LEU A 37 15.06 -8.22 2.61
N PRO A 38 16.13 -7.55 2.13
CA PRO A 38 17.21 -6.94 2.90
C PRO A 38 16.81 -5.58 3.52
N LYS A 39 17.33 -5.26 4.72
CA LYS A 39 16.98 -4.00 5.43
C LYS A 39 17.50 -2.73 4.74
N ASN A 40 18.52 -2.86 3.90
CA ASN A 40 19.14 -1.79 3.12
C ASN A 40 18.42 -1.49 1.80
N VAL A 41 17.32 -2.19 1.50
CA VAL A 41 16.51 -1.99 0.30
C VAL A 41 15.31 -1.11 0.63
N SER A 42 14.96 -0.21 -0.29
CA SER A 42 13.80 0.67 -0.11
C SER A 42 12.48 -0.12 -0.11
N SER A 43 11.51 0.34 0.69
CA SER A 43 10.17 -0.26 0.77
C SER A 43 9.49 -0.40 -0.60
N GLY A 44 9.78 0.51 -1.52
CA GLY A 44 9.24 0.51 -2.88
C GLY A 44 9.59 -0.73 -3.71
N VAL A 45 10.75 -1.35 -3.48
CA VAL A 45 11.13 -2.59 -4.18
C VAL A 45 10.25 -3.75 -3.75
N PHE A 46 10.01 -3.89 -2.44
CA PHE A 46 9.10 -4.90 -1.89
C PHE A 46 7.68 -4.72 -2.41
N VAL A 47 7.19 -3.47 -2.43
CA VAL A 47 5.88 -3.13 -2.98
C VAL A 47 5.74 -3.56 -4.44
N LYS A 48 6.74 -3.27 -5.29
CA LYS A 48 6.75 -3.68 -6.70
C LYS A 48 6.83 -5.20 -6.87
N LEU A 49 7.59 -5.89 -6.04
CA LEU A 49 7.69 -7.34 -6.08
C LEU A 49 6.35 -8.00 -5.73
N ILE A 50 5.67 -7.51 -4.70
CA ILE A 50 4.33 -7.99 -4.33
C ILE A 50 3.33 -7.73 -5.45
N GLN A 51 3.39 -6.54 -6.07
CA GLN A 51 2.56 -6.24 -7.25
C GLN A 51 2.81 -7.24 -8.39
N PHE A 52 4.08 -7.58 -8.66
CA PHE A 52 4.44 -8.55 -9.69
C PHE A 52 3.88 -9.95 -9.37
N ILE A 53 4.00 -10.41 -8.12
CA ILE A 53 3.41 -11.69 -7.69
C ILE A 53 1.88 -11.66 -7.85
N ALA A 54 1.23 -10.55 -7.51
CA ALA A 54 -0.22 -10.40 -7.60
C ALA A 54 -0.75 -10.41 -9.04
N GLN A 55 0.08 -10.12 -10.05
CA GLN A 55 -0.32 -10.22 -11.46
C GLN A 55 -0.63 -11.66 -11.86
N GLU A 56 0.13 -12.62 -11.33
CA GLU A 56 -0.01 -14.05 -11.64
C GLU A 56 -0.84 -14.80 -10.59
N LYS A 57 -0.74 -14.37 -9.32
CA LYS A 57 -1.33 -15.05 -8.15
C LYS A 57 -1.88 -14.03 -7.14
N LEU A 58 -2.96 -13.34 -7.51
CA LEU A 58 -3.59 -12.29 -6.70
C LEU A 58 -3.95 -12.78 -5.29
N ASP A 59 -4.67 -13.89 -5.17
CA ASP A 59 -5.13 -14.42 -3.88
C ASP A 59 -3.95 -14.70 -2.94
N PHE A 60 -2.91 -15.41 -3.42
CA PHE A 60 -1.68 -15.66 -2.67
C PHE A 60 -0.99 -14.36 -2.20
N ALA A 61 -0.89 -13.35 -3.06
CA ALA A 61 -0.29 -12.08 -2.68
C ALA A 61 -1.09 -11.37 -1.58
N MET A 62 -2.41 -11.45 -1.63
CA MET A 62 -3.30 -10.81 -0.66
C MET A 62 -3.31 -11.55 0.69
N THR A 63 -3.55 -12.86 0.67
CA THR A 63 -3.75 -13.68 1.87
C THR A 63 -2.42 -13.96 2.58
N GLU A 64 -1.47 -14.57 1.86
CA GLU A 64 -0.20 -14.99 2.44
C GLU A 64 0.73 -13.80 2.67
N ILE A 65 0.85 -12.87 1.72
CA ILE A 65 1.85 -11.79 1.87
C ILE A 65 1.29 -10.58 2.60
N ILE A 66 0.24 -9.95 2.07
CA ILE A 66 -0.25 -8.67 2.59
C ILE A 66 -0.91 -8.84 3.96
N PHE A 67 -1.74 -9.86 4.13
CA PHE A 67 -2.43 -10.09 5.40
C PHE A 67 -1.59 -10.84 6.42
N ASP A 68 -1.04 -12.02 6.08
CA ASP A 68 -0.27 -12.79 7.06
C ASP A 68 1.11 -12.17 7.34
N LEU A 69 1.96 -12.01 6.30
CA LEU A 69 3.35 -11.60 6.51
C LEU A 69 3.55 -10.10 6.80
N LEU A 70 2.73 -9.23 6.22
CA LEU A 70 2.82 -7.78 6.42
C LEU A 70 1.84 -7.26 7.48
N GLY A 71 0.89 -8.09 7.90
CA GLY A 71 0.05 -7.85 9.06
C GLY A 71 -1.01 -6.78 8.88
N VAL A 72 -1.50 -6.57 7.65
CA VAL A 72 -2.55 -5.57 7.36
C VAL A 72 -3.87 -5.87 8.09
N ASN A 73 -4.12 -7.12 8.51
CA ASN A 73 -5.29 -7.47 9.32
C ASN A 73 -5.05 -7.37 10.85
N ARG A 74 -3.90 -6.84 11.29
CA ARG A 74 -3.50 -6.78 12.72
C ARG A 74 -3.25 -5.34 13.16
N LEU A 75 -2.92 -5.15 14.44
CA LEU A 75 -2.51 -3.85 14.97
C LEU A 75 -1.36 -3.25 14.15
N PRO A 76 -1.28 -1.91 14.02
CA PRO A 76 -0.28 -1.25 13.19
C PRO A 76 1.14 -1.68 13.53
N LYS A 77 1.78 -2.38 12.58
CA LYS A 77 3.17 -2.83 12.65
C LYS A 77 4.03 -2.03 11.65
N PRO A 78 5.36 -1.91 11.86
CA PRO A 78 6.25 -1.21 10.94
C PRO A 78 6.16 -1.66 9.48
N ARG A 79 5.81 -2.93 9.26
CA ARG A 79 5.71 -3.57 7.93
C ARG A 79 4.34 -3.38 7.26
N MET A 80 3.33 -2.95 8.02
CA MET A 80 1.96 -2.80 7.52
C MET A 80 1.88 -1.76 6.40
N ASN A 81 2.67 -0.69 6.48
CA ASN A 81 2.74 0.34 5.44
C ASN A 81 3.16 -0.24 4.08
N ILE A 82 4.07 -1.22 4.07
CA ILE A 82 4.47 -1.91 2.84
C ILE A 82 3.27 -2.66 2.25
N GLY A 83 2.52 -3.36 3.10
CA GLY A 83 1.33 -4.11 2.68
C GLY A 83 0.20 -3.21 2.16
N LEU A 84 -0.08 -2.10 2.84
CA LEU A 84 -1.07 -1.12 2.40
C LEU A 84 -0.67 -0.45 1.09
N CYS A 85 0.59 -0.04 0.95
CA CYS A 85 1.10 0.51 -0.32
C CYS A 85 1.05 -0.50 -1.45
N ALA A 86 1.37 -1.78 -1.19
CA ALA A 86 1.27 -2.85 -2.17
C ALA A 86 -0.17 -3.08 -2.61
N PHE A 87 -1.12 -3.14 -1.66
CA PHE A 87 -2.53 -3.25 -1.96
C PHE A 87 -3.00 -2.13 -2.89
N LEU A 88 -2.73 -0.87 -2.55
CA LEU A 88 -3.15 0.28 -3.37
C LEU A 88 -2.51 0.26 -4.77
N LEU A 89 -1.25 -0.19 -4.88
CA LEU A 89 -0.57 -0.30 -6.17
C LEU A 89 -1.16 -1.43 -7.04
N ILE A 90 -1.58 -2.54 -6.42
CA ILE A 90 -2.28 -3.64 -7.10
C ILE A 90 -3.64 -3.18 -7.59
N ALA A 91 -4.45 -2.56 -6.71
CA ALA A 91 -5.76 -2.03 -7.06
C ALA A 91 -5.67 -1.06 -8.25
N HIS A 92 -4.72 -0.13 -8.21
CA HIS A 92 -4.45 0.79 -9.31
C HIS A 92 -4.04 0.06 -10.60
N GLY A 93 -3.19 -0.97 -10.51
CA GLY A 93 -2.80 -1.76 -11.68
C GLY A 93 -3.97 -2.55 -12.30
N LEU A 94 -4.89 -3.05 -11.47
CA LEU A 94 -6.10 -3.74 -11.92
C LEU A 94 -7.08 -2.76 -12.59
N GLN A 95 -7.27 -1.56 -12.01
CA GLN A 95 -8.07 -0.49 -12.61
C GLN A 95 -7.57 -0.08 -14.00
N GLN A 96 -6.24 0.04 -14.19
CA GLN A 96 -5.67 0.39 -15.49
C GLN A 96 -5.81 -0.70 -16.56
N ARG A 97 -5.95 -1.97 -16.16
CA ARG A 97 -6.18 -3.09 -17.08
C ARG A 97 -7.64 -3.25 -17.49
N ASP A 98 -8.57 -2.82 -16.62
CA ASP A 98 -10.02 -2.86 -16.85
C ASP A 98 -10.52 -1.64 -17.65
N GLY A 99 -9.78 -0.52 -17.61
CA GLY A 99 -10.09 0.69 -18.37
C GLY A 99 -9.58 0.67 -19.82
N GLU A 100 -10.20 1.49 -20.67
CA GLU A 100 -9.67 1.82 -22.00
C GLU A 100 -8.24 2.37 -21.85
N PRO A 101 -7.26 1.97 -22.68
CA PRO A 101 -5.87 2.37 -22.50
C PRO A 101 -5.79 3.90 -22.34
N PRO A 102 -5.12 4.40 -21.29
CA PRO A 102 -5.00 5.84 -21.12
C PRO A 102 -4.39 6.38 -22.41
N MET A 103 -5.13 7.26 -23.07
CA MET A 103 -4.71 7.92 -24.31
C MET A 103 -3.23 8.29 -24.17
N PRO A 104 -2.36 7.94 -25.13
CA PRO A 104 -0.95 8.28 -25.04
C PRO A 104 -0.87 9.78 -24.74
N GLN A 105 -0.39 10.12 -23.55
CA GLN A 105 -0.11 11.51 -23.27
C GLN A 105 1.05 11.84 -24.20
N GLU A 106 0.76 12.57 -25.28
CA GLU A 106 1.79 13.25 -26.04
C GLU A 106 2.67 13.93 -24.99
N GLN A 107 3.91 13.48 -24.90
CA GLN A 107 4.95 14.28 -24.30
C GLN A 107 5.04 15.50 -25.20
N SER A 108 4.20 16.50 -24.93
CA SER A 108 4.26 17.80 -25.57
C SER A 108 5.66 18.29 -25.31
N GLY A 109 6.46 18.20 -26.37
CA GLY A 109 7.86 18.53 -26.38
C GLY A 109 7.99 19.98 -25.99
N THR A 110 8.41 20.22 -24.76
CA THR A 110 9.22 21.38 -24.42
C THR A 110 10.64 20.88 -24.25
N HIS A 111 11.33 20.79 -25.39
CA HIS A 111 12.78 20.77 -25.56
C HIS A 111 13.63 20.27 -24.38
N ASN A 112 13.94 18.97 -24.39
CA ASN A 112 15.14 18.43 -23.76
C ASN A 112 16.30 18.46 -24.78
N TYR A 113 16.70 19.67 -25.18
CA TYR A 113 18.03 19.91 -25.75
C TYR A 113 18.66 21.00 -24.90
N HIS A 114 19.26 20.61 -23.77
CA HIS A 114 20.23 21.49 -23.10
C HIS A 114 21.61 20.89 -23.26
N TYR A 115 22.31 21.39 -24.27
CA TYR A 115 23.74 21.27 -24.45
C TYR A 115 24.41 22.06 -23.30
N TYR A 116 25.14 21.39 -22.42
CA TYR A 116 25.82 22.05 -21.30
C TYR A 116 27.06 22.80 -21.79
N TYR A 117 26.96 24.13 -21.88
CA TYR A 117 28.08 25.05 -21.72
C TYR A 117 27.70 26.06 -20.63
N SER A 118 28.14 25.83 -19.40
CA SER A 118 28.41 26.82 -18.33
C SER A 118 28.23 26.23 -16.92
N GLY A 119 29.30 25.67 -16.37
CA GLY A 119 29.92 26.07 -15.09
C GLY A 119 29.15 26.27 -13.77
N GLN A 120 27.87 25.95 -13.60
CA GLN A 120 27.20 26.10 -12.28
C GLN A 120 26.31 24.90 -11.92
N LEU A 121 26.64 24.25 -10.79
CA LEU A 121 25.91 23.13 -10.20
C LEU A 121 24.59 23.63 -9.58
N GLN A 122 23.45 23.17 -10.09
CA GLN A 122 22.17 23.23 -9.37
C GLN A 122 21.61 21.83 -9.13
N PRO A 123 20.91 21.61 -8.00
CA PRO A 123 20.59 20.29 -7.52
C PRO A 123 19.60 19.62 -8.47
N HIS A 124 20.01 18.43 -8.92
CA HIS A 124 19.21 17.45 -9.63
C HIS A 124 17.84 17.31 -8.96
N ARG A 125 16.82 18.00 -9.48
CA ARG A 125 15.42 17.77 -9.10
C ARG A 125 15.02 16.45 -9.76
N MET A 126 15.43 15.38 -9.08
CA MET A 126 15.00 14.00 -9.30
C MET A 126 13.52 14.01 -9.65
N GLY A 127 13.19 13.45 -10.82
CA GLY A 127 11.84 13.44 -11.37
C GLY A 127 10.82 13.03 -10.33
N TYR A 128 10.00 14.00 -9.91
CA TYR A 128 8.80 13.72 -9.15
C TYR A 128 7.89 12.92 -10.09
N VAL A 129 7.90 11.59 -9.94
CA VAL A 129 6.82 10.75 -10.45
C VAL A 129 5.55 11.30 -9.81
N ARG A 130 4.79 12.06 -10.59
CA ARG A 130 3.44 12.50 -10.22
C ARG A 130 2.59 11.23 -10.15
N ARG A 131 2.64 10.54 -9.02
CA ARG A 131 1.70 9.47 -8.67
C ARG A 131 0.37 10.13 -8.33
N SER A 132 -0.24 10.74 -9.33
CA SER A 132 -1.65 11.06 -9.27
C SER A 132 -2.39 9.75 -9.51
N PHE A 133 -2.75 9.07 -8.43
CA PHE A 133 -3.83 8.10 -8.48
C PHE A 133 -5.01 8.82 -9.13
N HIS A 134 -5.47 8.35 -10.30
CA HIS A 134 -6.72 8.86 -10.86
C HIS A 134 -7.78 8.69 -9.78
N GLY A 135 -8.43 9.80 -9.40
CA GLY A 135 -9.35 9.92 -8.27
C GLY A 135 -10.65 9.14 -8.45
N THR A 136 -10.53 7.85 -8.71
CA THR A 136 -11.62 6.89 -8.75
C THR A 136 -11.74 6.28 -7.38
N THR A 137 -12.91 6.44 -6.78
CA THR A 137 -13.24 5.76 -5.53
C THR A 137 -13.28 4.26 -5.80
N LEU A 138 -12.69 3.46 -4.90
CA LEU A 138 -12.83 2.01 -4.92
C LEU A 138 -14.25 1.64 -4.45
N ASP A 139 -15.23 1.86 -5.32
CA ASP A 139 -16.62 1.53 -5.08
C ASP A 139 -16.81 0.00 -5.10
N ASP A 140 -17.82 -0.49 -4.37
CA ASP A 140 -18.02 -1.94 -4.19
C ASP A 140 -18.23 -2.66 -5.54
N ALA A 141 -18.94 -2.04 -6.49
CA ALA A 141 -19.13 -2.58 -7.85
C ALA A 141 -17.83 -2.67 -8.66
N LEU A 142 -16.94 -1.68 -8.53
CA LEU A 142 -15.61 -1.72 -9.16
C LEU A 142 -14.77 -2.82 -8.54
N CYS A 143 -14.81 -2.94 -7.21
CA CYS A 143 -14.01 -3.92 -6.50
C CYS A 143 -14.46 -5.36 -6.75
N GLU A 144 -15.76 -5.58 -6.96
CA GLU A 144 -16.32 -6.86 -7.38
C GLU A 144 -15.83 -7.22 -8.78
N ARG A 145 -15.91 -6.29 -9.74
CA ARG A 145 -15.40 -6.49 -11.11
C ARG A 145 -13.90 -6.77 -11.16
N LEU A 146 -13.11 -6.10 -10.32
CA LEU A 146 -11.67 -6.30 -10.23
C LEU A 146 -11.26 -7.53 -9.38
N GLY A 147 -12.22 -8.22 -8.74
CA GLY A 147 -11.95 -9.38 -7.90
C GLY A 147 -11.20 -9.05 -6.60
N ILE A 148 -11.27 -7.81 -6.11
CA ILE A 148 -10.58 -7.36 -4.88
C ILE A 148 -11.53 -7.09 -3.70
N GLN A 149 -12.85 -7.18 -3.92
CA GLN A 149 -13.87 -6.94 -2.91
C GLN A 149 -13.65 -7.70 -1.58
N PRO A 150 -13.25 -9.00 -1.56
CA PRO A 150 -13.00 -9.73 -0.32
C PRO A 150 -11.90 -9.12 0.55
N TYR A 151 -10.97 -8.39 -0.06
CA TYR A 151 -9.79 -7.85 0.60
C TYR A 151 -9.99 -6.46 1.19
N LEU A 152 -11.08 -5.77 0.85
CA LEU A 152 -11.32 -4.40 1.31
C LEU A 152 -11.56 -4.32 2.81
N THR A 153 -12.28 -5.27 3.39
CA THR A 153 -12.65 -5.21 4.80
C THR A 153 -11.43 -5.18 5.73
N PRO A 154 -10.43 -6.07 5.59
CA PRO A 154 -9.18 -5.97 6.36
C PRO A 154 -8.43 -4.65 6.13
N VAL A 155 -8.35 -4.19 4.88
CA VAL A 155 -7.64 -2.95 4.53
C VAL A 155 -8.32 -1.71 5.14
N ARG A 156 -9.65 -1.62 5.06
CA ARG A 156 -10.45 -0.54 5.68
C ARG A 156 -10.22 -0.51 7.19
N LYS A 157 -10.25 -1.67 7.87
CA LYS A 157 -9.95 -1.79 9.30
C LYS A 157 -8.53 -1.34 9.65
N ALA A 158 -7.55 -1.63 8.80
CA ALA A 158 -6.17 -1.17 8.99
C ALA A 158 -6.06 0.35 8.95
N PHE A 159 -6.69 0.99 7.96
CA PHE A 159 -6.74 2.45 7.86
C PHE A 159 -7.49 3.07 9.04
N GLU A 160 -8.63 2.50 9.44
CA GLU A 160 -9.37 2.93 10.63
C GLU A 160 -8.52 2.85 11.90
N ALA A 161 -7.74 1.78 12.07
CA ALA A 161 -6.83 1.63 13.19
C ALA A 161 -5.71 2.69 13.18
N ILE A 162 -5.15 3.01 12.00
CA ILE A 162 -4.19 4.11 11.85
C ILE A 162 -4.83 5.44 12.23
N LEU A 163 -6.02 5.76 11.71
CA LEU A 163 -6.74 7.00 12.00
C LEU A 163 -7.00 7.14 13.50
N ARG A 164 -7.48 6.09 14.16
CA ARG A 164 -7.67 6.10 15.63
C ARG A 164 -6.38 6.37 16.41
N LEU A 165 -5.25 5.79 15.99
CA LEU A 165 -3.96 6.08 16.62
C LEU A 165 -3.54 7.53 16.41
N LEU A 166 -3.80 8.09 15.23
CA LEU A 166 -3.49 9.48 14.91
C LEU A 166 -4.40 10.45 15.66
N ASP A 167 -5.70 10.17 15.79
CA ASP A 167 -6.67 11.03 16.48
C ASP A 167 -6.24 11.35 17.93
N VAL A 168 -5.70 10.35 18.63
CA VAL A 168 -5.18 10.52 20.00
C VAL A 168 -4.04 11.54 20.07
N HIS A 169 -3.19 11.59 19.03
CA HIS A 169 -1.98 12.42 19.01
C HIS A 169 -2.20 13.77 18.32
N VAL A 170 -3.11 13.87 17.35
CA VAL A 170 -3.32 15.07 16.53
C VAL A 170 -4.52 15.86 17.06
N CYS A 171 -5.67 15.24 17.27
CA CYS A 171 -6.88 15.96 17.68
C CYS A 171 -6.78 16.47 19.13
N ARG A 172 -6.16 15.69 20.03
CA ARG A 172 -5.99 16.09 21.43
C ARG A 172 -5.00 17.24 21.63
N ASN A 173 -3.99 17.34 20.77
CA ASN A 173 -3.00 18.44 20.80
C ASN A 173 -3.49 19.72 20.09
N MET A 174 -4.56 19.62 19.30
CA MET A 174 -5.20 20.75 18.61
C MET A 174 -6.38 21.35 19.40
N MET A 175 -6.77 20.76 20.54
CA MET A 175 -7.72 21.38 21.45
C MET A 175 -7.01 22.46 22.28
N PRO A 176 -7.48 23.72 22.30
CA PRO A 176 -6.93 24.72 23.21
C PRO A 176 -7.07 24.21 24.66
N PRO A 177 -6.09 24.45 25.53
CA PRO A 177 -6.21 24.07 26.93
C PRO A 177 -7.48 24.66 27.49
N LYS A 178 -8.29 23.85 28.18
CA LYS A 178 -9.50 24.32 28.87
C LYS A 178 -9.08 25.44 29.82
N GLN A 179 -9.40 26.67 29.45
CA GLN A 179 -9.27 27.82 30.34
C GLN A 179 -10.31 27.58 31.43
N ASN A 180 -9.86 27.05 32.58
CA ASN A 180 -10.67 27.01 33.78
C ASN A 180 -10.93 28.46 34.17
N VAL A 181 -12.04 29.02 33.70
CA VAL A 181 -12.60 30.23 34.29
C VAL A 181 -13.09 29.81 35.67
N ALA A 182 -12.21 29.95 36.66
CA ALA A 182 -12.62 30.01 38.04
C ALA A 182 -13.56 31.21 38.13
N VAL A 183 -14.86 30.94 38.16
CA VAL A 183 -15.88 31.90 38.57
C VAL A 183 -15.51 32.27 40.00
N ARG A 184 -14.86 33.43 40.17
CA ARG A 184 -14.76 34.05 41.48
C ARG A 184 -16.12 34.67 41.72
N ASP A 185 -16.86 34.10 42.65
CA ASP A 185 -18.02 34.74 43.26
C ASP A 185 -17.61 36.16 43.68
N VAL A 186 -18.21 37.16 43.06
CA VAL A 186 -18.10 38.55 43.51
C VAL A 186 -19.29 38.76 44.44
N GLU A 187 -19.01 38.74 45.74
CA GLU A 187 -19.92 39.22 46.77
C GLU A 187 -20.40 40.63 46.44
N GLU A 188 -21.71 40.79 46.49
CA GLU A 188 -22.44 42.05 46.46
C GLU A 188 -22.33 42.73 47.85
N PRO A 189 -21.83 43.98 47.98
CA PRO A 189 -22.06 44.73 49.19
C PRO A 189 -23.29 45.65 49.01
N LEU A 190 -24.29 45.41 49.85
CA LEU A 190 -25.34 46.38 50.14
C LEU A 190 -24.73 47.69 50.66
N SER A 191 -25.13 48.83 50.08
CA SER A 191 -25.64 50.04 50.77
C SER A 191 -25.95 51.15 49.75
#